data_AF-A0A1C5T4K0-F1
#
_entry.id   AF-A0A1C5T4K0-F1
#
_cell.length_a   1.000
_cell.length_b   1.000
_cell.length_c   1.000
_cell.angle_alpha   90.00
_cell.angle_beta   90.00
_cell.angle_gamma   90.00
#
_symmetry.space_group_name_H-M   'P 1'
#
loop_
_entity.id
_entity.type
_entity.pdbx_description
1 polymer ?
#
loop_
_entity_poly.entity_id
_entity_poly.type
_entity_poly.pdbx_seq_one_letter_code
_entity_poly.pdbx_strand_id
1 'polypeptide(L)'
;MIIAHCFIPNPNNYKYINHIDSNKTNNNIDNLEWCTNSYNVLHGWHSGNRIHKNRTKVFVFDFDDNIVDSFSSIRECGRVLNLDRHKIARVLKGELPKNYLGYYFSYFDNRQETIENIA
;
A
#
# COMPACT_ATOMS: atom_id res chain seq x y z
N MET A 1 -23.38 -3.86 8.31
CA MET A 1 -23.84 -4.95 9.17
C MET A 1 -25.26 -4.62 9.66
N ILE A 2 -26.22 -5.52 9.44
CA ILE A 2 -27.66 -5.25 9.64
C ILE A 2 -28.04 -5.26 11.13
N ILE A 3 -27.43 -6.15 11.92
CA ILE A 3 -27.74 -6.35 13.35
C ILE A 3 -27.58 -5.06 14.16
N ALA A 4 -26.48 -4.33 13.99
CA ALA A 4 -26.25 -3.08 14.72
C ALA A 4 -27.30 -1.98 14.45
N HIS A 5 -27.96 -1.97 13.28
CA HIS A 5 -29.03 -1.00 12.99
C HIS A 5 -30.31 -1.28 13.80
N CYS A 6 -30.53 -2.54 14.20
CA CYS A 6 -31.72 -2.94 14.94
C CYS A 6 -31.54 -2.87 16.45
N PHE A 7 -30.32 -3.10 16.95
CA PHE A 7 -30.09 -3.32 18.39
C PHE A 7 -29.22 -2.26 19.08
N ILE A 8 -28.50 -1.41 18.34
CA ILE A 8 -27.64 -0.38 18.92
C ILE A 8 -28.24 1.00 18.63
N PRO A 9 -28.77 1.71 19.64
CA PRO A 9 -29.25 3.08 19.46
C PRO A 9 -28.16 3.97 18.87
N ASN A 10 -28.54 4.81 17.91
CA ASN A 10 -27.63 5.75 17.24
C ASN A 10 -28.03 7.20 17.53
N PRO A 11 -27.89 7.70 18.77
CA PRO A 11 -28.34 9.03 19.15
C PRO A 11 -27.61 10.14 18.38
N ASN A 12 -26.39 9.87 17.93
CA ASN A 12 -25.53 10.82 17.21
C ASN A 12 -25.66 10.73 15.68
N ASN A 13 -26.55 9.85 15.18
CA ASN A 13 -26.81 9.64 13.75
C ASN A 13 -25.54 9.37 12.92
N TYR A 14 -24.62 8.58 13.47
CA TYR A 14 -23.40 8.18 12.78
C TYR A 14 -23.71 7.23 11.62
N LYS A 15 -22.93 7.34 10.54
CA LYS A 15 -23.20 6.60 9.30
C LYS A 15 -22.49 5.23 9.22
N TYR A 16 -21.47 5.02 10.04
CA TYR A 16 -20.59 3.85 9.93
C TYR A 16 -20.60 3.04 11.22
N ILE A 17 -20.47 1.72 11.07
CA ILE A 17 -20.27 0.78 12.18
C ILE A 17 -18.83 0.30 12.12
N ASN A 18 -18.11 0.43 13.22
CA ASN A 18 -16.78 -0.13 13.43
C ASN A 18 -16.88 -1.47 14.15
N HIS A 19 -15.93 -2.37 13.90
CA HIS A 19 -15.72 -3.58 14.71
C HIS A 19 -14.54 -3.30 15.63
N ILE A 20 -14.75 -3.37 16.94
CA ILE A 20 -13.75 -2.98 17.95
C ILE A 20 -12.51 -3.88 17.86
N ASP A 21 -12.70 -5.18 17.69
CA ASP A 21 -11.61 -6.15 17.47
C ASP A 21 -11.01 -6.10 16.04
N SER A 22 -11.52 -5.22 15.17
CA SER A 22 -11.19 -5.14 13.74
C SER A 22 -11.43 -6.43 12.93
N ASN A 23 -12.18 -7.39 13.47
CA ASN A 23 -12.58 -8.62 12.80
C ASN A 23 -14.02 -8.49 12.26
N LYS A 24 -14.13 -8.38 10.93
CA LYS A 24 -15.41 -8.20 10.22
C LYS A 24 -16.36 -9.40 10.31
N THR A 25 -15.90 -10.56 10.79
CA THR A 25 -16.75 -11.74 10.99
C THR A 25 -17.34 -11.83 12.39
N ASN A 26 -16.79 -11.08 13.36
CA ASN A 26 -17.28 -11.06 14.74
C ASN A 26 -18.45 -10.08 14.89
N ASN A 27 -19.66 -10.60 14.70
CA ASN A 27 -20.91 -9.83 14.66
C ASN A 27 -21.59 -9.68 16.04
N ASN A 28 -20.88 -9.93 17.15
CA ASN A 28 -21.44 -9.73 18.49
C ASN A 28 -21.77 -8.25 18.73
N ILE A 29 -22.90 -7.96 19.38
CA ILE A 29 -23.36 -6.58 19.62
C ILE A 29 -22.30 -5.77 20.38
N ASP A 30 -21.66 -6.39 21.38
CA ASP A 30 -20.60 -5.77 22.19
C ASP A 30 -19.31 -5.48 21.41
N ASN A 31 -19.14 -6.07 20.23
CA ASN A 31 -17.98 -5.85 19.35
C ASN A 31 -18.23 -4.71 18.33
N LEU A 32 -19.39 -4.05 18.37
CA LEU A 32 -19.79 -3.07 17.37
C LEU A 32 -20.02 -1.71 18.01
N GLU A 33 -19.59 -0.68 17.31
CA GLU A 33 -19.84 0.70 17.71
C GLU A 33 -20.17 1.58 16.51
N TRP A 34 -21.06 2.55 16.75
CA TRP A 34 -21.31 3.61 15.79
C TRP A 34 -20.13 4.58 15.77
N CYS A 35 -19.62 4.90 14.59
CA CYS A 35 -18.44 5.74 14.44
C CYS A 35 -18.52 6.70 13.25
N THR A 36 -17.65 7.70 13.28
CA THR A 36 -17.38 8.57 12.13
C THR A 36 -16.41 7.91 11.15
N ASN A 37 -16.37 8.42 9.91
CA ASN A 37 -15.42 7.92 8.91
C ASN A 37 -13.96 8.08 9.36
N SER A 38 -13.62 9.24 9.92
CA SER A 38 -12.26 9.56 10.37
C SER A 38 -11.80 8.60 11.46
N TYR A 39 -12.67 8.31 12.43
CA TYR A 39 -12.39 7.35 13.49
C TYR A 39 -12.16 5.93 12.92
N ASN A 40 -13.05 5.44 12.05
CA ASN A 40 -12.90 4.10 11.46
C ASN A 40 -11.60 3.97 10.66
N VAL A 41 -11.24 5.02 9.90
CA VAL A 41 -9.96 5.06 9.18
C VAL A 41 -8.79 4.99 10.15
N LEU A 42 -8.79 5.82 11.20
CA LEU A 42 -7.73 5.89 12.21
C LEU A 42 -7.59 4.56 12.98
N HIS A 43 -8.71 3.98 13.41
CA HIS A 43 -8.78 2.68 14.08
C HIS A 43 -8.17 1.57 13.21
N GLY A 44 -8.50 1.53 11.92
CA GLY A 44 -7.90 0.58 10.98
C GLY A 44 -6.40 0.77 10.75
N TRP A 45 -5.86 1.97 10.94
CA TRP A 45 -4.41 2.20 10.94
C TRP A 45 -3.76 1.71 12.23
N HIS A 46 -4.36 1.99 13.39
CA HIS A 46 -3.84 1.55 14.69
C HIS A 46 -3.94 0.04 14.91
N SER A 47 -4.96 -0.62 14.36
CA SER A 47 -5.13 -2.07 14.50
C SER A 47 -4.17 -2.90 13.66
N GLY A 48 -3.27 -2.27 12.88
CA GLY A 48 -2.28 -2.97 12.06
C GLY A 48 -2.86 -3.71 10.85
N ASN A 49 -4.19 -3.71 10.68
CA ASN A 49 -4.88 -4.37 9.58
C ASN A 49 -4.73 -3.65 8.23
N ARG A 50 -4.11 -2.47 8.22
CA ARG A 50 -3.69 -1.77 6.99
C ARG A 50 -2.22 -2.05 6.72
N ILE A 51 -1.95 -3.07 5.91
CA ILE A 51 -0.62 -3.32 5.35
C ILE A 51 -0.34 -2.25 4.28
N HIS A 52 0.78 -1.55 4.40
CA HIS A 52 1.28 -0.68 3.33
C HIS A 52 1.65 -1.52 2.10
N LYS A 53 0.72 -1.67 1.15
CA LYS A 53 0.90 -2.47 -0.09
C LYS A 53 1.99 -1.96 -1.05
N ASN A 54 2.67 -0.85 -0.73
CA ASN A 54 3.42 -0.07 -1.72
C ASN A 54 4.92 0.02 -1.43
N ARG A 55 5.54 -1.02 -0.85
CA ARG A 55 7.01 -1.14 -0.83
C ARG A 55 7.47 -1.93 -2.06
N THR A 56 7.28 -1.33 -3.23
CA THR A 56 7.82 -1.91 -4.47
C THR A 56 9.29 -1.54 -4.57
N LYS A 57 10.16 -2.53 -4.37
CA LYS A 57 11.60 -2.37 -4.52
C LYS A 57 11.92 -2.00 -5.97
N VAL A 58 12.88 -1.09 -6.17
CA VAL A 58 13.29 -0.58 -7.48
C VAL A 58 14.79 -0.74 -7.62
N PHE A 59 15.24 -1.23 -8.77
CA PHE A 59 16.65 -1.28 -9.15
C PHE A 59 16.97 -0.13 -10.09
N VAL A 60 18.18 0.39 -9.95
CA VAL A 60 18.76 1.43 -10.80
C VAL A 60 19.94 0.81 -11.53
N PHE A 61 19.95 0.96 -12.85
CA PHE A 61 21.01 0.45 -13.71
C PHE A 61 21.69 1.61 -14.44
N ASP A 62 22.96 1.42 -14.78
CA ASP A 62 23.71 2.28 -15.68
C ASP A 62 23.36 1.99 -17.15
N PHE A 63 24.05 2.65 -18.09
CA PHE A 63 23.81 2.48 -19.52
C PHE A 63 24.34 1.16 -20.09
N ASP A 64 25.17 0.44 -19.33
CA ASP A 64 25.77 -0.85 -19.67
C ASP A 64 25.01 -2.00 -18.99
N ASP A 65 23.80 -1.74 -18.47
CA ASP A 65 22.92 -2.66 -17.75
C ASP A 65 23.51 -3.23 -16.44
N ASN A 66 24.52 -2.58 -15.85
CA ASN A 66 25.02 -2.95 -14.52
C ASN A 66 24.13 -2.36 -13.43
N ILE A 67 23.90 -3.13 -12.36
CA ILE A 67 23.17 -2.65 -11.18
C ILE A 67 24.03 -1.61 -10.46
N VAL A 68 23.52 -0.38 -10.39
CA VAL A 68 24.13 0.73 -9.66
C VAL A 68 23.64 0.75 -8.21
N ASP A 69 22.33 0.60 -8.00
CA ASP A 69 21.74 0.65 -6.66
C ASP A 69 20.35 -0.04 -6.61
N SER A 70 19.84 -0.29 -5.40
CA SER A 70 18.48 -0.76 -5.18
C SER A 70 17.82 -0.08 -3.98
N PHE A 71 16.56 0.32 -4.14
CA PHE A 71 15.80 1.06 -3.13
C PHE A 71 14.54 0.31 -2.74
N SER A 72 14.14 0.40 -1.47
CA SER A 72 12.92 -0.27 -0.96
C SER A 72 11.62 0.32 -1.52
N SER A 73 11.69 1.52 -2.12
CA SER A 73 10.56 2.20 -2.76
C SER A 73 11.01 3.26 -3.77
N ILE A 74 10.12 3.61 -4.71
CA ILE A 74 10.30 4.76 -5.62
C ILE A 74 10.52 6.07 -4.84
N ARG A 75 9.87 6.23 -3.68
CA ARG A 75 10.00 7.44 -2.85
C ARG A 75 11.41 7.57 -2.28
N GLU A 76 11.99 6.46 -1.83
CA GLU A 76 13.36 6.44 -1.35
C GLU A 76 14.35 6.72 -2.49
N CYS A 77 14.18 6.05 -3.63
CA CYS A 77 14.96 6.28 -4.85
C CYS A 77 14.96 7.76 -5.26
N GLY A 78 13.78 8.37 -5.36
CA GLY A 78 13.66 9.79 -5.71
C GLY A 78 14.30 10.74 -4.69
N ARG A 79 14.27 10.39 -3.40
CA ARG A 79 14.93 11.19 -2.35
C ARG A 79 16.45 11.11 -2.45
N VAL A 80 17.01 9.92 -2.68
CA VAL A 80 18.47 9.70 -2.72
C VAL A 80 19.08 10.23 -4.01
N LEU A 81 18.44 9.98 -5.15
CA LEU A 81 18.90 10.44 -6.46
C LEU A 81 18.48 11.88 -6.79
N ASN A 82 17.73 12.54 -5.89
CA ASN A 82 17.15 13.86 -6.10
C ASN A 82 16.29 13.94 -7.39
N LEU A 83 15.46 12.93 -7.61
CA LEU A 83 14.60 12.76 -8.78
C LEU A 83 13.12 12.80 -8.39
N ASP A 84 12.28 13.31 -9.30
CA ASP A 84 10.84 13.33 -9.09
C ASP A 84 10.27 11.89 -9.16
N ARG A 85 9.71 11.44 -8.04
CA ARG A 85 9.08 10.12 -7.92
C ARG A 85 7.99 9.85 -8.98
N HIS A 86 7.28 10.88 -9.44
CA HIS A 86 6.25 10.77 -10.47
C HIS A 86 6.91 10.51 -11.83
N LYS A 87 8.04 11.16 -12.12
CA LYS A 87 8.80 10.90 -13.35
C LYS A 87 9.39 9.49 -13.34
N ILE A 88 9.97 9.04 -12.22
CA ILE A 88 10.46 7.66 -12.08
C ILE A 88 9.32 6.66 -12.34
N ALA A 89 8.14 6.87 -11.73
CA ALA A 89 6.99 6.00 -11.95
C ALA A 89 6.53 5.98 -13.42
N ARG A 90 6.56 7.12 -14.12
CA ARG A 90 6.22 7.19 -15.55
C ARG A 90 7.23 6.46 -16.43
N VAL A 91 8.53 6.56 -16.13
CA VAL A 91 9.58 5.77 -16.79
C VAL A 91 9.34 4.27 -16.57
N LEU A 92 9.10 3.85 -15.32
CA LEU A 92 8.81 2.46 -14.96
C LEU A 92 7.54 1.90 -15.62
N LYS A 93 6.56 2.76 -15.95
CA LYS A 93 5.35 2.38 -16.69
C LYS A 93 5.53 2.37 -18.21
N GLY A 94 6.67 2.85 -18.72
CA GLY A 94 6.90 3.05 -20.15
C GLY A 94 6.19 4.27 -20.75
N GLU A 95 5.66 5.18 -19.91
CA GLU A 95 5.06 6.45 -20.36
C GLU A 95 6.13 7.52 -20.70
N LEU A 96 7.36 7.32 -20.23
CA LEU A 96 8.54 8.13 -20.57
C LEU A 96 9.66 7.20 -21.06
N PRO A 97 10.57 7.70 -21.92
CA PRO A 97 11.74 6.93 -22.36
C PRO A 97 12.57 6.41 -21.20
N LYS A 98 13.13 5.20 -21.35
CA LYS A 98 13.94 4.56 -20.30
C LYS A 98 15.12 5.42 -19.83
N ASN A 99 15.79 6.12 -20.75
CA ASN A 99 16.95 6.97 -20.47
C ASN A 99 16.59 8.40 -20.01
N TYR A 100 15.31 8.72 -19.82
CA TYR A 100 14.84 10.09 -19.58
C TYR A 100 15.47 10.78 -18.36
N LEU A 101 15.83 10.00 -17.33
CA LEU A 101 16.42 10.51 -16.08
C LEU A 101 17.93 10.26 -15.99
N GLY A 102 18.57 9.82 -17.08
CA GLY A 102 19.99 9.47 -17.08
C GLY A 102 20.32 8.13 -16.41
N TYR A 103 19.31 7.36 -16.03
CA TYR A 103 19.41 6.03 -15.44
C TYR A 103 18.32 5.13 -16.00
N TYR A 104 18.52 3.82 -15.94
CA TYR A 104 17.46 2.85 -16.17
C TYR A 104 16.86 2.36 -14.84
N PHE A 105 15.55 2.14 -14.84
CA PHE A 105 14.82 1.69 -13.66
C PHE A 105 14.04 0.41 -13.99
N SER A 106 14.02 -0.53 -13.04
CA SER A 106 13.15 -1.70 -13.10
C SER A 106 12.52 -1.98 -11.74
N TYR A 107 11.31 -2.53 -11.75
CA TYR A 107 10.70 -3.08 -10.53
C TYR A 107 11.40 -4.39 -10.16
N PHE A 108 11.51 -4.65 -8.86
CA PHE A 108 11.81 -6.00 -8.40
C PHE A 108 10.63 -6.89 -8.75
N ASP A 109 10.84 -7.87 -9.62
CA ASP A 109 9.83 -8.87 -9.93
C ASP A 109 10.13 -10.14 -9.12
N ASN A 110 9.39 -10.35 -8.02
CA ASN A 110 9.45 -11.61 -7.26
C ASN A 110 8.97 -12.83 -8.09
N ARG A 111 8.50 -12.65 -9.33
CA ARG A 111 8.02 -13.76 -10.17
C ARG A 111 9.11 -14.75 -10.60
N GLN A 112 10.39 -14.47 -10.38
CA GLN A 112 11.45 -15.46 -10.64
C GLN A 112 11.57 -16.53 -9.53
N GLU A 113 11.16 -16.25 -8.28
CA GLU A 113 11.22 -17.26 -7.19
C GLU A 113 10.20 -18.40 -7.33
N THR A 114 9.13 -18.24 -8.12
CA THR A 114 8.14 -19.31 -8.29
C THR A 114 8.55 -20.36 -9.33
N ILE A 115 9.48 -20.06 -10.23
CA ILE A 115 9.88 -21.00 -11.30
C ILE A 115 10.98 -21.96 -10.83
N GLU A 116 11.85 -21.54 -9.89
CA GLU A 116 12.95 -22.39 -9.40
C GLU A 116 12.56 -23.32 -8.24
N ASN A 117 11.36 -23.19 -7.66
CA ASN A 117 10.86 -24.04 -6.57
C ASN A 117 9.92 -25.17 -7.03
N ILE A 118 9.87 -25.47 -8.34
CA ILE A 118 9.09 -26.58 -8.92
C ILE A 118 10.01 -27.49 -9.78
N ALA A 119 11.30 -27.56 -9.45
CA ALA A 119 12.23 -28.55 -10.01
C ALA A 119 12.50 -29.68 -9.01
#